data_AF-N1PJQ3-F1
#
_entry.id   AF-N1PJQ3-F1
#
_cell.length_a   1.000
_cell.length_b   1.000
_cell.length_c   1.000
_cell.angle_alpha   90.00
_cell.angle_beta   90.00
_cell.angle_gamma   90.00
#
_symmetry.space_group_name_H-M   'P 1'
#
loop_
_entity.id
_entity.type
_entity.pdbx_description
1 polymer ?
#
loop_
_entity_poly.entity_id
_entity_poly.type
_entity_poly.pdbx_seq_one_letter_code
_entity_poly.pdbx_strand_id
1 'polypeptide(L)'
;MSILYARENDAVRDNPPYANGRAADIHITERGSDFYYAICATMGFCGIVFLGCSLTKRRTDRIFFYLTAAINFTACVAYYSMGSNLGFTPIAVEFNPIDSHVHGMNRQVFWVRYVDWFITTPLLLLDLFLTAGLPAPTIFWAIFMNELMIIMGLVGAVTKSGYKWGFFAFGCAAMFMVFYTLLFAGRKYARHLGSDVSLAYLLPTVLLVLIWLCYPICWGVSEGGNIIAPDSEAVYYGVLDFVAKPVFSALLLFFHRKIDPARMGLKFREYDEDFAIMAIQNGHNRHHHDRKDEAPALGEGVRASEAADRPVAGDGTTSTHHDTVHNDATHPA
;
A
#
# COMPACT_ATOMS: atom_id res chain seq x y z
N MET A 1 -28.19 45.31 -12.98
CA MET A 1 -28.48 43.86 -12.93
C MET A 1 -27.26 43.13 -13.44
N SER A 2 -26.43 42.63 -12.52
CA SER A 2 -25.34 41.73 -12.84
C SER A 2 -25.93 40.40 -13.30
N ILE A 3 -25.77 40.08 -14.59
CA ILE A 3 -26.05 38.76 -15.14
C ILE A 3 -25.00 37.84 -14.52
N LEU A 4 -25.38 37.12 -13.46
CA LEU A 4 -24.66 35.94 -13.03
C LEU A 4 -24.86 34.93 -14.16
N TYR A 5 -23.89 34.83 -15.08
CA TYR A 5 -23.81 33.68 -15.97
C TYR A 5 -23.78 32.44 -15.07
N ALA A 6 -24.76 31.55 -15.23
CA ALA A 6 -24.63 30.22 -14.68
C ALA A 6 -23.31 29.68 -15.24
N ARG A 7 -22.38 29.33 -14.36
CA ARG A 7 -21.09 28.79 -14.76
C ARG A 7 -21.35 27.36 -15.22
N GLU A 8 -21.71 27.21 -16.50
CA GLU A 8 -21.90 25.92 -17.13
C GLU A 8 -20.54 25.21 -17.25
N ASN A 9 -20.56 23.89 -17.11
CA ASN A 9 -19.36 23.08 -17.25
C ASN A 9 -19.06 22.87 -18.73
N ASP A 10 -18.11 23.65 -19.23
CA ASP A 10 -17.69 23.62 -20.64
C ASP A 10 -16.56 22.63 -20.93
N ALA A 11 -16.18 21.76 -19.98
CA ALA A 11 -14.96 20.94 -20.07
C ALA A 11 -14.89 20.03 -21.32
N VAL A 12 -16.01 19.41 -21.69
CA VAL A 12 -16.07 18.52 -22.88
C VAL A 12 -16.02 19.32 -24.19
N ARG A 13 -16.49 20.58 -24.16
CA ARG A 13 -16.40 21.50 -25.30
C ARG A 13 -14.98 22.05 -25.46
N ASP A 14 -14.38 22.47 -24.36
CA ASP A 14 -13.04 23.07 -24.33
C ASP A 14 -11.96 22.02 -24.59
N ASN A 15 -12.17 20.78 -24.13
CA ASN A 15 -11.32 19.62 -24.40
C ASN A 15 -12.14 18.59 -25.18
N PRO A 16 -12.26 18.72 -26.51
CA PRO A 16 -13.04 17.81 -27.33
C PRO A 16 -12.49 16.37 -27.24
N PRO A 17 -13.32 15.34 -27.44
CA PRO A 17 -12.95 13.91 -27.33
C PRO A 17 -12.08 13.44 -28.51
N TYR A 18 -10.98 14.14 -28.77
CA TYR A 18 -10.01 13.86 -29.81
C TYR A 18 -8.61 13.71 -29.24
N ALA A 19 -7.98 12.56 -29.43
CA ALA A 19 -6.61 12.32 -29.00
C ALA A 19 -5.93 11.29 -29.92
N ASN A 20 -4.60 11.36 -30.03
CA ASN A 20 -3.79 10.45 -30.84
C ASN A 20 -4.26 10.34 -32.31
N GLY A 21 -4.73 11.45 -32.88
CA GLY A 21 -5.20 11.52 -34.26
C GLY A 21 -6.55 10.85 -34.52
N ARG A 22 -7.35 10.60 -33.48
CA ARG A 22 -8.64 9.91 -33.57
C ARG A 22 -9.68 10.61 -32.71
N ALA A 23 -10.92 10.66 -33.17
CA ALA A 23 -12.06 11.01 -32.35
C ALA A 23 -12.52 9.77 -31.57
N ALA A 24 -12.91 9.95 -30.31
CA ALA A 24 -13.73 8.99 -29.59
C ALA A 24 -15.20 9.32 -29.89
N ASP A 25 -15.89 8.42 -30.57
CA ASP A 25 -17.31 8.56 -30.91
C ASP A 25 -18.20 8.25 -29.71
N ILE A 26 -17.72 7.31 -28.88
CA ILE A 26 -18.36 6.92 -27.62
C ILE A 26 -17.56 7.55 -26.49
N HIS A 27 -18.00 8.70 -26.00
CA HIS A 27 -17.30 9.52 -25.00
C HIS A 27 -18.24 10.02 -23.91
N ILE A 28 -17.68 10.60 -22.85
CA ILE A 28 -18.48 11.22 -21.78
C ILE A 28 -19.21 12.48 -22.28
N THR A 29 -20.34 12.78 -21.66
CA THR A 29 -21.03 14.06 -21.83
C THR A 29 -20.69 15.03 -20.70
N GLU A 30 -21.23 16.25 -20.74
CA GLU A 30 -21.14 17.21 -19.64
C GLU A 30 -21.63 16.61 -18.31
N ARG A 31 -22.60 15.68 -18.34
CA ARG A 31 -23.09 14.99 -17.13
C ARG A 31 -22.03 14.07 -16.51
N GLY A 32 -21.29 13.33 -17.33
CA GLY A 32 -20.18 12.51 -16.87
C GLY A 32 -19.04 13.37 -16.30
N SER A 33 -18.76 14.49 -16.97
CA SER A 33 -17.78 15.49 -16.52
C SER A 33 -18.17 16.12 -15.17
N ASP A 34 -19.42 16.56 -14.99
CA ASP A 34 -19.95 17.10 -13.73
C ASP A 34 -19.80 16.09 -12.60
N PHE A 35 -20.15 14.83 -12.86
CA PHE A 35 -20.01 13.77 -11.87
C PHE A 35 -18.55 13.55 -11.47
N TYR A 36 -17.62 13.55 -12.43
CA TYR A 36 -16.19 13.47 -12.11
C TYR A 36 -15.70 14.66 -11.28
N TYR A 37 -16.16 15.88 -11.56
CA TYR A 37 -15.83 17.04 -10.72
C TYR A 37 -16.43 16.94 -9.30
N ALA A 38 -17.63 16.38 -9.15
CA ALA A 38 -18.23 16.15 -7.84
C ALA A 38 -17.40 15.15 -7.00
N ILE A 39 -16.93 14.05 -7.62
CA ILE A 39 -16.03 13.10 -6.97
C ILE A 39 -14.67 13.77 -6.67
N CYS A 40 -14.11 14.53 -7.61
CA CYS A 40 -12.88 15.31 -7.40
C CYS A 40 -12.97 16.18 -6.14
N ALA A 41 -14.02 17.01 -6.04
CA ALA A 41 -14.22 17.89 -4.89
C ALA A 41 -14.35 17.11 -3.58
N THR A 42 -15.05 15.98 -3.60
CA THR A 42 -15.23 15.10 -2.44
C THR A 42 -13.90 14.49 -1.98
N MET A 43 -13.12 13.95 -2.92
CA MET A 43 -11.79 13.38 -2.65
C MET A 43 -10.84 14.44 -2.08
N GLY A 44 -10.79 15.62 -2.70
CA GLY A 44 -9.97 16.74 -2.22
C GLY A 44 -10.36 17.19 -0.81
N PHE A 45 -11.66 17.33 -0.54
CA PHE A 45 -12.16 17.69 0.78
C PHE A 45 -11.79 16.64 1.85
N CYS A 46 -12.04 15.36 1.58
CA CYS A 46 -11.68 14.28 2.51
C CYS A 46 -10.16 14.22 2.75
N GLY A 47 -9.35 14.38 1.71
CA GLY A 47 -7.89 14.44 1.84
C GLY A 47 -7.42 15.57 2.77
N ILE A 48 -7.99 16.78 2.62
CA ILE A 48 -7.71 17.92 3.50
C ILE A 48 -8.15 17.64 4.94
N VAL A 49 -9.33 17.05 5.14
CA VAL A 49 -9.85 16.71 6.48
C VAL A 49 -8.94 15.69 7.17
N PHE A 50 -8.57 14.60 6.50
CA PHE A 50 -7.69 13.59 7.08
C PHE A 50 -6.31 14.16 7.40
N LEU A 51 -5.75 14.97 6.50
CA LEU A 51 -4.47 15.65 6.77
C LEU A 51 -4.58 16.64 7.93
N GLY A 52 -5.68 17.40 8.01
CA GLY A 52 -5.95 18.31 9.13
C GLY A 52 -6.08 17.58 10.47
N CYS A 53 -6.80 16.44 10.49
CA CYS A 53 -6.90 15.59 11.68
C CYS A 53 -5.54 15.05 12.13
N SER A 54 -4.60 14.81 11.20
CA SER A 54 -3.24 14.36 11.53
C SER A 54 -2.48 15.34 12.44
N LEU A 55 -2.79 16.65 12.36
CA LEU A 55 -2.14 17.68 13.17
C LEU A 55 -2.41 17.53 14.66
N THR A 56 -3.50 16.83 15.03
CA THR A 56 -3.85 16.52 16.43
C THR A 56 -3.03 15.36 17.02
N LYS A 57 -2.23 14.66 16.20
CA LYS A 57 -1.45 13.48 16.59
C LYS A 57 0.05 13.79 16.60
N ARG A 58 0.83 13.02 17.38
CA ARG A 58 2.30 13.06 17.34
C ARG A 58 2.79 12.55 15.99
N ARG A 59 3.97 13.00 15.54
CA ARG A 59 4.49 12.70 14.20
C ARG A 59 4.60 11.19 13.92
N THR A 60 5.05 10.41 14.91
CA THR A 60 5.14 8.94 14.86
C THR A 60 3.81 8.24 14.57
N ASP A 61 2.68 8.89 14.90
CA ASP A 61 1.35 8.29 14.88
C ASP A 61 0.53 8.71 13.64
N ARG A 62 1.15 9.46 12.71
CA ARG A 62 0.45 10.08 11.55
C ARG A 62 0.43 9.22 10.28
N ILE A 63 1.12 8.09 10.24
CA ILE A 63 1.32 7.33 9.00
C ILE A 63 0.01 7.00 8.27
N PHE A 64 -1.00 6.49 8.98
CA PHE A 64 -2.32 6.17 8.39
C PHE A 64 -3.06 7.41 7.90
N PHE A 65 -2.86 8.58 8.52
CA PHE A 65 -3.42 9.83 8.03
C PHE A 65 -2.73 10.28 6.73
N TYR A 66 -1.42 10.08 6.62
CA TYR A 66 -0.69 10.41 5.40
C TYR A 66 -1.02 9.47 4.24
N LEU A 67 -1.14 8.16 4.51
CA LEU A 67 -1.55 7.18 3.51
C LEU A 67 -2.97 7.50 2.99
N THR A 68 -3.94 7.64 3.89
CA THR A 68 -5.33 7.98 3.52
C THR A 68 -5.45 9.33 2.83
N ALA A 69 -4.72 10.37 3.27
CA ALA A 69 -4.70 11.65 2.57
C ALA A 69 -4.07 11.53 1.16
N ALA A 70 -2.96 10.80 1.02
CA ALA A 70 -2.31 10.57 -0.27
C ALA A 70 -3.22 9.82 -1.26
N ILE A 71 -3.97 8.81 -0.77
CA ILE A 71 -4.99 8.10 -1.56
C ILE A 71 -6.02 9.09 -2.13
N ASN A 72 -6.58 9.94 -1.26
CA ASN A 72 -7.64 10.87 -1.64
C ASN A 72 -7.12 12.02 -2.53
N PHE A 73 -5.91 12.55 -2.30
CA PHE A 73 -5.33 13.58 -3.16
C PHE A 73 -4.97 13.05 -4.54
N THR A 74 -4.44 11.83 -4.63
CA THR A 74 -4.14 11.20 -5.92
C THR A 74 -5.43 11.01 -6.73
N ALA A 75 -6.47 10.48 -6.09
CA ALA A 75 -7.79 10.36 -6.73
C ALA A 75 -8.34 11.72 -7.13
N CYS A 76 -8.25 12.76 -6.28
CA CYS A 76 -8.67 14.12 -6.62
C CYS A 76 -8.04 14.61 -7.93
N VAL A 77 -6.73 14.41 -8.12
CA VAL A 77 -6.02 14.83 -9.35
C VAL A 77 -6.48 14.03 -10.57
N ALA A 78 -6.66 12.71 -10.44
CA ALA A 78 -7.14 11.87 -11.54
C ALA A 78 -8.58 12.20 -11.94
N TYR A 79 -9.46 12.43 -10.96
CA TYR A 79 -10.84 12.84 -11.21
C TYR A 79 -10.95 14.26 -11.78
N TYR A 80 -10.03 15.17 -11.42
CA TYR A 80 -9.90 16.45 -12.10
C TYR A 80 -9.54 16.27 -13.58
N SER A 81 -8.58 15.39 -13.90
CA SER A 81 -8.20 15.07 -15.28
C SER A 81 -9.37 14.50 -16.07
N MET A 82 -10.06 13.48 -15.55
CA MET A 82 -11.21 12.85 -16.20
C MET A 82 -12.40 13.83 -16.33
N GLY A 83 -12.67 14.64 -15.30
CA GLY A 83 -13.69 15.70 -15.33
C GLY A 83 -13.36 16.78 -16.36
N SER A 84 -12.09 17.09 -16.57
CA SER A 84 -11.61 17.98 -17.63
C SER A 84 -11.65 17.33 -19.04
N ASN A 85 -12.15 16.10 -19.16
CA ASN A 85 -12.11 15.28 -20.37
C ASN A 85 -10.67 15.03 -20.90
N LEU A 86 -9.69 14.93 -19.98
CA LEU A 86 -8.28 14.70 -20.27
C LEU A 86 -7.83 13.30 -19.81
N GLY A 87 -6.63 12.87 -20.22
CA GLY A 87 -6.05 11.60 -19.77
C GLY A 87 -6.73 10.35 -20.32
N PHE A 88 -7.25 10.44 -21.55
CA PHE A 88 -7.86 9.32 -22.27
C PHE A 88 -7.14 8.99 -23.58
N THR A 89 -7.49 7.86 -24.18
CA THR A 89 -7.19 7.54 -25.58
C THR A 89 -8.40 6.88 -26.26
N PRO A 90 -8.68 7.17 -27.54
CA PRO A 90 -9.69 6.44 -28.31
C PRO A 90 -9.20 5.04 -28.68
N ILE A 91 -10.00 4.02 -28.37
CA ILE A 91 -9.75 2.61 -28.68
C ILE A 91 -10.88 2.08 -29.54
N ALA A 92 -10.55 1.36 -30.62
CA ALA A 92 -11.56 0.77 -31.50
C ALA A 92 -12.42 -0.23 -30.72
N VAL A 93 -13.74 -0.15 -30.88
CA VAL A 93 -14.66 -1.11 -30.24
C VAL A 93 -14.50 -2.49 -30.85
N GLU A 94 -14.52 -3.52 -30.00
CA GLU A 94 -14.47 -4.92 -30.44
C GLU A 94 -15.88 -5.45 -30.70
N PHE A 95 -16.82 -5.09 -29.82
CA PHE A 95 -18.22 -5.48 -29.89
C PHE A 95 -19.07 -4.24 -30.17
N ASN A 96 -19.74 -4.22 -31.34
CA ASN A 96 -20.62 -3.13 -31.73
C ASN A 96 -21.95 -3.69 -32.27
N PRO A 97 -22.92 -4.00 -31.39
CA PRO A 97 -24.24 -4.41 -31.84
C PRO A 97 -24.92 -3.25 -32.56
N ILE A 98 -25.45 -3.52 -33.77
CA ILE A 98 -26.09 -2.52 -34.65
C ILE A 98 -27.25 -1.80 -33.94
N ASP A 99 -27.93 -2.46 -33.00
CA ASP A 99 -29.10 -1.94 -32.27
C ASP A 99 -28.77 -1.45 -30.84
N SER A 100 -27.49 -1.20 -30.52
CA SER A 100 -27.13 -0.73 -29.18
C SER A 100 -27.24 0.80 -29.04
N HIS A 101 -27.65 1.25 -27.85
CA HIS A 101 -27.61 2.68 -27.47
C HIS A 101 -26.17 3.24 -27.36
N VAL A 102 -25.15 2.39 -27.48
CA VAL A 102 -23.73 2.71 -27.32
C VAL A 102 -23.00 2.29 -28.60
N HIS A 103 -23.04 3.13 -29.63
CA HIS A 103 -22.50 2.84 -30.96
C HIS A 103 -21.45 3.87 -31.38
N GLY A 104 -20.44 3.42 -32.12
CA GLY A 104 -19.34 4.25 -32.62
C GLY A 104 -18.12 3.41 -33.01
N MET A 105 -17.14 4.00 -33.69
CA MET A 105 -15.94 3.27 -34.10
C MET A 105 -14.92 3.21 -32.97
N ASN A 106 -14.73 4.32 -32.25
CA ASN A 106 -13.78 4.40 -31.15
C ASN A 106 -14.47 4.79 -29.84
N ARG A 107 -14.13 4.07 -28.79
CA ARG A 107 -14.51 4.35 -27.41
C ARG A 107 -13.42 5.12 -26.68
N GLN A 108 -13.84 6.11 -25.90
CA GLN A 108 -12.98 6.79 -24.94
C GLN A 108 -12.55 5.84 -23.82
N VAL A 109 -11.24 5.72 -23.59
CA VAL A 109 -10.68 4.94 -22.47
C VAL A 109 -9.79 5.84 -21.62
N PHE A 110 -10.19 6.09 -20.37
CA PHE A 110 -9.44 6.93 -19.43
C PHE A 110 -8.29 6.17 -18.79
N TRP A 111 -7.13 6.15 -19.46
CA TRP A 111 -5.92 5.50 -18.93
C TRP A 111 -5.43 6.15 -17.62
N VAL A 112 -5.75 7.44 -17.39
CA VAL A 112 -5.38 8.14 -16.14
C VAL A 112 -5.97 7.49 -14.89
N ARG A 113 -7.09 6.77 -15.01
CA ARG A 113 -7.70 6.00 -13.92
C ARG A 113 -6.76 4.90 -13.42
N TYR A 114 -6.07 4.23 -14.34
CA TYR A 114 -5.11 3.21 -13.98
C TYR A 114 -3.85 3.80 -13.35
N VAL A 115 -3.50 5.05 -13.67
CA VAL A 115 -2.42 5.78 -12.99
C VAL A 115 -2.80 6.15 -11.56
N ASP A 116 -4.06 6.57 -11.32
CA ASP A 116 -4.60 6.67 -9.95
C ASP A 116 -4.45 5.33 -9.24
N TRP A 117 -4.98 4.26 -9.80
CA TRP A 117 -4.96 2.96 -9.13
C TRP A 117 -3.56 2.43 -8.88
N PHE A 118 -2.63 2.61 -9.83
CA PHE A 118 -1.22 2.23 -9.66
C PHE A 118 -0.58 2.87 -8.40
N ILE A 119 -1.08 4.04 -7.99
CA ILE A 119 -0.61 4.72 -6.78
C ILE A 119 -1.50 4.39 -5.59
N THR A 120 -2.83 4.38 -5.74
CA THR A 120 -3.75 4.32 -4.61
C THR A 120 -4.04 2.91 -4.11
N THR A 121 -4.05 1.90 -4.98
CA THR A 121 -4.25 0.50 -4.54
C THR A 121 -3.10 -0.03 -3.69
N PRO A 122 -1.80 0.22 -3.97
CA PRO A 122 -0.75 -0.20 -3.03
C PRO A 122 -0.82 0.58 -1.72
N LEU A 123 -1.25 1.84 -1.71
CA LEU A 123 -1.45 2.60 -0.46
C LEU A 123 -2.61 2.04 0.38
N LEU A 124 -3.73 1.65 -0.25
CA LEU A 124 -4.84 0.97 0.42
C LEU A 124 -4.42 -0.37 1.04
N LEU A 125 -3.56 -1.12 0.33
CA LEU A 125 -2.99 -2.36 0.85
C LEU A 125 -2.00 -2.10 1.99
N LEU A 126 -1.16 -1.07 1.88
CA LEU A 126 -0.24 -0.68 2.95
C LEU A 126 -1.01 -0.30 4.23
N ASP A 127 -2.10 0.45 4.12
CA ASP A 127 -2.97 0.74 5.27
C ASP A 127 -3.36 -0.55 6.01
N LEU A 128 -3.86 -1.57 5.30
CA LEU A 128 -4.27 -2.83 5.92
C LEU A 128 -3.09 -3.67 6.42
N PHE A 129 -2.02 -3.79 5.63
CA PHE A 129 -0.90 -4.65 5.97
C PHE A 129 -0.06 -4.11 7.13
N LEU A 130 0.06 -2.78 7.23
CA LEU A 130 0.65 -2.13 8.39
C LEU A 130 -0.26 -2.30 9.62
N THR A 131 -1.59 -2.21 9.47
CA THR A 131 -2.53 -2.51 10.56
C THR A 131 -2.35 -3.94 11.10
N ALA A 132 -2.18 -4.91 10.21
CA ALA A 132 -1.98 -6.30 10.59
C ALA A 132 -0.53 -6.64 10.98
N GLY A 133 0.44 -5.72 10.85
CA GLY A 133 1.84 -5.96 11.17
C GLY A 133 2.48 -7.07 10.33
N LEU A 134 2.15 -7.13 9.03
CA LEU A 134 2.73 -8.15 8.15
C LEU A 134 4.25 -7.96 7.97
N PRO A 135 5.00 -9.05 7.76
CA PRO A 135 6.42 -8.95 7.45
C PRO A 135 6.64 -8.33 6.06
N ALA A 136 7.68 -7.51 5.93
CA ALA A 136 7.97 -6.75 4.72
C ALA A 136 8.02 -7.60 3.43
N PRO A 137 8.63 -8.80 3.39
CA PRO A 137 8.61 -9.64 2.18
C PRO A 137 7.20 -9.99 1.68
N THR A 138 6.26 -10.24 2.60
CA THR A 138 4.85 -10.51 2.24
C THR A 138 4.16 -9.26 1.71
N ILE A 139 4.44 -8.09 2.31
CA ILE A 139 3.93 -6.80 1.84
C ILE A 139 4.43 -6.53 0.41
N PHE A 140 5.74 -6.65 0.17
CA PHE A 140 6.32 -6.43 -1.15
C PHE A 140 5.73 -7.35 -2.22
N TRP A 141 5.57 -8.64 -1.90
CA TRP A 141 4.99 -9.59 -2.84
C TRP A 141 3.52 -9.27 -3.15
N ALA A 142 2.74 -8.88 -2.14
CA ALA A 142 1.35 -8.51 -2.32
C ALA A 142 1.20 -7.20 -3.14
N ILE A 143 2.07 -6.22 -2.90
CA ILE A 143 2.14 -5.00 -3.72
C ILE A 143 2.52 -5.33 -5.16
N PHE A 144 3.49 -6.21 -5.39
CA PHE A 144 3.85 -6.63 -6.74
C PHE A 144 2.66 -7.28 -7.48
N MET A 145 1.93 -8.17 -6.81
CA MET A 145 0.72 -8.77 -7.39
C MET A 145 -0.38 -7.74 -7.65
N ASN A 146 -0.51 -6.74 -6.78
CA ASN A 146 -1.40 -5.61 -6.99
C ASN A 146 -1.01 -4.80 -8.25
N GLU A 147 0.26 -4.46 -8.42
CA GLU A 147 0.70 -3.73 -9.61
C GLU A 147 0.53 -4.56 -10.89
N LEU A 148 0.79 -5.87 -10.81
CA LEU A 148 0.53 -6.77 -11.92
C LEU A 148 -0.95 -6.72 -12.32
N MET A 149 -1.88 -6.74 -11.35
CA MET A 149 -3.31 -6.59 -11.60
C MET A 149 -3.63 -5.26 -12.32
N ILE A 150 -3.11 -4.12 -11.84
CA ILE A 150 -3.38 -2.80 -12.44
C ILE A 150 -2.79 -2.70 -13.85
N ILE A 151 -1.55 -3.14 -14.05
CA ILE A 151 -0.88 -3.11 -15.35
C ILE A 151 -1.64 -3.98 -16.37
N MET A 152 -2.06 -5.18 -15.98
CA MET A 152 -2.84 -6.06 -16.85
C MET A 152 -4.18 -5.43 -17.22
N GLY A 153 -4.87 -4.78 -16.26
CA GLY A 153 -6.10 -4.04 -16.54
C GLY A 153 -5.91 -2.90 -17.54
N LEU A 154 -4.85 -2.10 -17.38
CA LEU A 154 -4.53 -1.00 -18.29
C LEU A 154 -4.19 -1.50 -19.69
N VAL A 155 -3.28 -2.47 -19.79
CA VAL A 155 -2.86 -3.04 -21.08
C VAL A 155 -4.04 -3.68 -21.79
N GLY A 156 -4.91 -4.38 -21.06
CA GLY A 156 -6.18 -4.89 -21.58
C GLY A 156 -7.08 -3.78 -22.12
N ALA A 157 -7.26 -2.68 -21.39
CA ALA A 157 -8.16 -1.58 -21.76
C ALA A 157 -7.73 -0.87 -23.05
N VAL A 158 -6.43 -0.79 -23.32
CA VAL A 158 -5.89 -0.19 -24.56
C VAL A 158 -5.66 -1.20 -25.69
N THR A 159 -5.90 -2.49 -25.44
CA THR A 159 -5.79 -3.54 -26.45
C THR A 159 -7.08 -3.61 -27.27
N LYS A 160 -6.96 -3.50 -28.60
CA LYS A 160 -8.11 -3.49 -29.53
C LYS A 160 -8.63 -4.89 -29.85
N SER A 161 -7.75 -5.89 -29.80
CA SER A 161 -8.08 -7.28 -30.15
C SER A 161 -8.58 -8.05 -28.94
N GLY A 162 -9.17 -9.22 -29.19
CA GLY A 162 -9.62 -10.14 -28.13
C GLY A 162 -8.53 -10.61 -27.15
N TYR A 163 -7.24 -10.35 -27.43
CA TYR A 163 -6.16 -10.54 -26.46
C TYR A 163 -6.36 -9.77 -25.15
N LYS A 164 -7.18 -8.70 -25.15
CA LYS A 164 -7.58 -7.98 -23.94
C LYS A 164 -8.12 -8.90 -22.84
N TRP A 165 -8.82 -9.98 -23.22
CA TRP A 165 -9.40 -10.93 -22.27
C TRP A 165 -8.35 -11.83 -21.62
N GLY A 166 -7.21 -12.06 -22.28
CA GLY A 166 -6.05 -12.70 -21.67
C GLY A 166 -5.48 -11.84 -20.55
N PHE A 167 -5.27 -10.55 -20.81
CA PHE A 167 -4.84 -9.58 -19.79
C PHE A 167 -5.84 -9.50 -18.63
N PHE A 168 -7.15 -9.46 -18.93
CA PHE A 168 -8.20 -9.50 -17.92
C PHE A 168 -8.12 -10.74 -17.02
N ALA A 169 -7.92 -11.93 -17.60
CA ALA A 169 -7.80 -13.17 -16.85
C ALA A 169 -6.56 -13.18 -15.95
N PHE A 170 -5.40 -12.75 -16.46
CA PHE A 170 -4.17 -12.62 -15.66
C PHE A 170 -4.32 -11.59 -14.53
N GLY A 171 -4.97 -10.46 -14.81
CA GLY A 171 -5.29 -9.45 -13.80
C GLY A 171 -6.21 -9.98 -12.69
N CYS A 172 -7.26 -10.71 -13.05
CA CYS A 172 -8.14 -11.38 -12.08
C CYS A 172 -7.38 -12.42 -11.23
N ALA A 173 -6.49 -13.21 -11.84
CA ALA A 173 -5.68 -14.18 -11.10
C ALA A 173 -4.76 -13.47 -10.08
N ALA A 174 -4.11 -12.37 -10.47
CA ALA A 174 -3.31 -11.55 -9.56
C ALA A 174 -4.16 -10.95 -8.42
N MET A 175 -5.38 -10.48 -8.73
CA MET A 175 -6.35 -9.99 -7.74
C MET A 175 -6.66 -11.05 -6.68
N PHE A 176 -6.92 -12.30 -7.08
CA PHE A 176 -7.19 -13.39 -6.13
C PHE A 176 -5.99 -13.70 -5.21
N MET A 177 -4.76 -13.52 -5.70
CA MET A 177 -3.56 -13.65 -4.86
C MET A 177 -3.46 -12.54 -3.80
N VAL A 178 -3.86 -11.31 -4.16
CA VAL A 178 -3.99 -10.20 -3.20
C VAL A 178 -5.07 -10.50 -2.16
N PHE A 179 -6.25 -10.99 -2.60
CA PHE A 179 -7.33 -11.39 -1.69
C PHE A 179 -6.93 -12.52 -0.75
N TYR A 180 -6.14 -13.48 -1.23
CA TYR A 180 -5.60 -14.52 -0.36
C TYR A 180 -4.76 -13.93 0.78
N THR A 181 -3.88 -12.98 0.44
CA THR A 181 -3.03 -12.30 1.42
C THR A 181 -3.87 -11.50 2.42
N LEU A 182 -4.89 -10.78 1.95
CA LEU A 182 -5.80 -10.00 2.79
C LEU A 182 -6.63 -10.89 3.74
N LEU A 183 -7.31 -11.91 3.21
CA LEU A 183 -8.31 -12.67 3.95
C LEU A 183 -7.71 -13.75 4.86
N PHE A 184 -6.55 -14.31 4.49
CA PHE A 184 -5.93 -15.41 5.22
C PHE A 184 -4.68 -14.96 5.98
N ALA A 185 -3.66 -14.48 5.26
CA ALA A 185 -2.39 -14.12 5.88
C ALA A 185 -2.57 -12.96 6.86
N GLY A 186 -3.02 -11.79 6.40
CA GLY A 186 -3.14 -10.63 7.27
C GLY A 186 -4.15 -10.80 8.39
N ARG A 187 -5.24 -11.54 8.16
CA ARG A 187 -6.19 -11.89 9.23
C ARG A 187 -5.54 -12.73 10.34
N LYS A 188 -4.65 -13.67 9.98
CA LYS A 188 -3.90 -14.46 10.97
C LYS A 188 -3.00 -13.56 11.80
N TYR A 189 -2.25 -12.64 11.20
CA TYR A 189 -1.37 -11.73 11.93
C TYR A 189 -2.15 -10.77 12.84
N ALA A 190 -3.19 -10.10 12.32
CA ALA A 190 -3.99 -9.15 13.09
C ALA A 190 -4.63 -9.77 14.35
N ARG A 191 -5.05 -11.04 14.29
CA ARG A 191 -5.59 -11.77 15.44
C ARG A 191 -4.59 -11.94 16.58
N HIS A 192 -3.29 -12.04 16.29
CA HIS A 192 -2.26 -12.18 17.33
C HIS A 192 -1.95 -10.84 18.01
N LEU A 193 -2.29 -9.70 17.39
CA LEU A 193 -2.05 -8.35 17.92
C LEU A 193 -3.14 -7.85 18.87
N GLY A 194 -4.29 -8.54 18.94
CA GLY A 194 -5.42 -8.22 19.80
C GLY A 194 -6.75 -8.19 19.07
N SER A 195 -7.85 -8.27 19.82
CA SER A 195 -9.21 -8.27 19.26
C SER A 195 -9.60 -6.94 18.61
N ASP A 196 -9.11 -5.83 19.16
CA ASP A 196 -9.30 -4.47 18.63
C ASP A 196 -8.57 -4.27 17.29
N VAL A 197 -7.30 -4.70 17.20
CA VAL A 197 -6.53 -4.68 15.94
C VAL A 197 -7.15 -5.62 14.90
N SER A 198 -7.55 -6.83 15.33
CA SER A 198 -8.24 -7.77 14.43
C SER A 198 -9.54 -7.17 13.85
N LEU A 199 -10.27 -6.36 14.63
CA LEU A 199 -11.48 -5.70 14.15
C LEU A 199 -11.14 -4.54 13.20
N ALA A 200 -10.16 -3.72 13.57
CA ALA A 200 -9.66 -2.59 12.77
C ALA A 200 -9.09 -3.02 11.42
N TYR A 201 -8.55 -4.24 11.35
CA TYR A 201 -8.12 -4.86 10.11
C TYR A 201 -9.30 -5.47 9.32
N LEU A 202 -10.12 -6.30 9.98
CA LEU A 202 -11.09 -7.15 9.28
C LEU A 202 -12.20 -6.34 8.61
N LEU A 203 -12.74 -5.32 9.27
CA LEU A 203 -13.87 -4.56 8.71
C LEU A 203 -13.49 -3.79 7.44
N PRO A 204 -12.42 -2.96 7.43
CA PRO A 204 -11.93 -2.34 6.21
C PRO A 204 -11.51 -3.36 5.15
N THR A 205 -10.91 -4.50 5.53
CA THR A 205 -10.53 -5.56 4.58
C THR A 205 -11.75 -6.15 3.86
N VAL A 206 -12.83 -6.48 4.59
CA VAL A 206 -14.05 -7.03 4.00
C VAL A 206 -14.71 -6.01 3.07
N LEU A 207 -14.79 -4.74 3.49
CA LEU A 207 -15.28 -3.66 2.63
C LEU A 207 -14.46 -3.59 1.32
N LEU A 208 -13.13 -3.57 1.44
CA LEU A 208 -12.23 -3.45 0.29
C LEU A 208 -12.41 -4.62 -0.68
N VAL A 209 -12.40 -5.87 -0.20
CA VAL A 209 -12.56 -7.06 -1.05
C VAL A 209 -13.90 -7.07 -1.78
N LEU A 210 -15.00 -6.75 -1.09
CA LEU A 210 -16.33 -6.71 -1.71
C LEU A 210 -16.40 -5.66 -2.82
N ILE A 211 -15.85 -4.48 -2.57
CA ILE A 211 -15.81 -3.39 -3.54
C ILE A 211 -14.88 -3.71 -4.71
N TRP A 212 -13.71 -4.30 -4.45
CA TRP A 212 -12.74 -4.68 -5.48
C TRP A 212 -13.27 -5.75 -6.44
N LEU A 213 -14.12 -6.66 -5.99
CA LEU A 213 -14.81 -7.62 -6.86
C LEU A 213 -15.71 -6.95 -7.91
N CYS A 214 -16.19 -5.73 -7.65
CA CYS A 214 -17.02 -4.98 -8.60
C CYS A 214 -16.22 -4.29 -9.71
N TYR A 215 -14.94 -3.96 -9.50
CA TYR A 215 -14.09 -3.32 -10.51
C TYR A 215 -13.89 -4.15 -11.79
N PRO A 216 -13.56 -5.45 -11.75
CA PRO A 216 -13.42 -6.25 -12.96
C PRO A 216 -14.77 -6.48 -13.66
N ILE A 217 -15.88 -6.44 -12.93
CA ILE A 217 -17.22 -6.48 -13.53
C ILE A 217 -17.45 -5.21 -14.34
N CYS A 218 -17.21 -4.04 -13.76
CA CYS A 218 -17.28 -2.76 -14.46
C CYS A 218 -16.37 -2.77 -15.70
N TRP A 219 -15.14 -3.25 -15.55
CA TRP A 219 -14.18 -3.35 -16.66
C TRP A 219 -14.71 -4.22 -17.80
N GLY A 220 -15.25 -5.39 -17.46
CA GLY A 220 -15.80 -6.35 -18.41
C GLY A 220 -16.96 -5.78 -19.20
N VAL A 221 -17.82 -4.96 -18.59
CA VAL A 221 -18.96 -4.34 -19.29
C VAL A 221 -18.63 -3.00 -19.96
N SER A 222 -17.49 -2.36 -19.64
CA SER A 222 -17.09 -1.05 -20.20
C SER A 222 -15.96 -1.16 -21.22
N GLU A 223 -14.69 -1.16 -20.80
CA GLU A 223 -13.53 -1.20 -21.72
C GLU A 223 -13.41 -2.55 -22.45
N GLY A 224 -13.77 -3.64 -21.76
CA GLY A 224 -13.75 -4.99 -22.30
C GLY A 224 -14.84 -5.23 -23.34
N GLY A 225 -16.10 -5.24 -22.89
CA GLY A 225 -17.27 -5.65 -23.66
C GLY A 225 -18.03 -4.54 -24.36
N ASN A 226 -17.69 -3.26 -24.12
CA ASN A 226 -18.33 -2.10 -24.77
C ASN A 226 -19.87 -2.04 -24.60
N ILE A 227 -20.39 -2.53 -23.46
CA ILE A 227 -21.83 -2.62 -23.18
C ILE A 227 -22.36 -1.31 -22.60
N ILE A 228 -21.61 -0.68 -21.68
CA ILE A 228 -22.02 0.57 -21.02
C ILE A 228 -21.29 1.79 -21.59
N ALA A 229 -22.01 2.91 -21.68
CA ALA A 229 -21.48 4.19 -22.10
C ALA A 229 -20.45 4.74 -21.07
N PRO A 230 -19.50 5.58 -21.50
CA PRO A 230 -18.52 6.23 -20.62
C PRO A 230 -19.13 7.02 -19.46
N ASP A 231 -20.31 7.63 -19.63
CA ASP A 231 -21.02 8.29 -18.51
C ASP A 231 -21.47 7.28 -17.44
N SER A 232 -21.99 6.12 -17.87
CA SER A 232 -22.38 5.05 -16.94
C SER A 232 -21.17 4.43 -16.26
N GLU A 233 -20.07 4.26 -16.99
CA GLU A 233 -18.77 3.85 -16.45
C GLU A 233 -18.25 4.87 -15.42
N ALA A 234 -18.38 6.18 -15.69
CA ALA A 234 -17.99 7.25 -14.79
C ALA A 234 -18.73 7.13 -13.45
N VAL A 235 -20.04 6.95 -13.49
CA VAL A 235 -20.86 6.74 -12.29
C VAL A 235 -20.46 5.45 -11.57
N TYR A 236 -20.29 4.34 -12.30
CA TYR A 236 -19.95 3.05 -11.69
C TYR A 236 -18.60 3.13 -10.97
N TYR A 237 -17.52 3.47 -11.66
CA TYR A 237 -16.21 3.58 -11.02
C TYR A 237 -16.16 4.66 -9.95
N GLY A 238 -16.85 5.80 -10.13
CA GLY A 238 -16.88 6.85 -9.12
C GLY A 238 -17.58 6.47 -7.83
N VAL A 239 -18.66 5.69 -7.89
CA VAL A 239 -19.29 5.12 -6.68
C VAL A 239 -18.34 4.14 -6.00
N LEU A 240 -17.70 3.25 -6.77
CA LEU A 240 -16.73 2.30 -6.21
C LEU A 240 -15.56 3.03 -5.54
N ASP A 241 -15.00 4.04 -6.19
CA ASP A 241 -13.89 4.82 -5.66
C ASP A 241 -14.28 5.65 -4.44
N PHE A 242 -15.48 6.25 -4.42
CA PHE A 242 -15.98 6.96 -3.24
C PHE A 242 -16.03 6.05 -2.01
N VAL A 243 -16.47 4.79 -2.19
CA VAL A 243 -16.49 3.81 -1.10
C VAL A 243 -15.08 3.29 -0.77
N ALA A 244 -14.29 2.94 -1.78
CA ALA A 244 -12.96 2.35 -1.62
C ALA A 244 -11.91 3.32 -1.09
N LYS A 245 -12.11 4.63 -1.23
CA LYS A 245 -11.14 5.66 -0.85
C LYS A 245 -11.65 6.49 0.34
N PRO A 246 -12.56 7.47 0.23
CA PRO A 246 -13.08 8.24 1.36
C PRO A 246 -13.70 7.40 2.47
N VAL A 247 -14.66 6.53 2.15
CA VAL A 247 -15.38 5.75 3.17
C VAL A 247 -14.45 4.74 3.84
N PHE A 248 -13.64 4.03 3.06
CA PHE A 248 -12.57 3.17 3.57
C PHE A 248 -11.62 3.94 4.51
N SER A 249 -11.13 5.10 4.09
CA SER A 249 -10.19 5.93 4.87
C SER A 249 -10.81 6.35 6.21
N ALA A 250 -12.05 6.85 6.18
CA ALA A 250 -12.77 7.23 7.38
C ALA A 250 -12.99 6.04 8.33
N LEU A 251 -13.37 4.88 7.78
CA LEU A 251 -13.57 3.64 8.54
C LEU A 251 -12.26 3.17 9.20
N LEU A 252 -11.16 3.14 8.44
CA LEU A 252 -9.84 2.75 8.93
C LEU A 252 -9.39 3.66 10.07
N LEU A 253 -9.40 4.99 9.87
CA LEU A 253 -8.97 5.96 10.87
C LEU A 253 -9.85 5.92 12.13
N PHE A 254 -11.16 5.69 11.97
CA PHE A 254 -12.09 5.57 13.08
C PHE A 254 -11.71 4.43 14.04
N PHE A 255 -11.35 3.26 13.50
CA PHE A 255 -10.93 2.11 14.30
C PHE A 255 -9.52 2.28 14.88
N HIS A 256 -8.62 2.96 14.15
CA HIS A 256 -7.28 3.25 14.65
C HIS A 256 -7.24 4.26 15.79
N ARG A 257 -8.30 5.05 16.03
CA ARG A 257 -8.26 6.11 17.06
C ARG A 257 -7.87 5.63 18.47
N LYS A 258 -8.14 4.36 18.78
CA LYS A 258 -7.90 3.74 20.10
C LYS A 258 -6.71 2.78 20.11
N ILE A 259 -6.03 2.60 18.97
CA ILE A 259 -4.94 1.64 18.81
C ILE A 259 -3.62 2.43 18.83
N ASP A 260 -2.71 2.05 19.71
CA ASP A 260 -1.35 2.59 19.72
C ASP A 260 -0.55 2.01 18.53
N PRO A 261 -0.02 2.85 17.62
CA PRO A 261 0.84 2.42 16.51
C PRO A 261 2.01 1.53 16.92
N ALA A 262 2.55 1.69 18.13
CA ALA A 262 3.66 0.88 18.63
C ALA A 262 3.30 -0.62 18.72
N ARG A 263 2.02 -0.96 18.91
CA ARG A 263 1.54 -2.37 18.96
C ARG A 263 1.66 -3.09 17.63
N MET A 264 1.73 -2.35 16.52
CA MET A 264 1.85 -2.91 15.17
C MET A 264 3.32 -3.10 14.76
N GLY A 265 4.27 -2.92 15.69
CA GLY A 265 5.71 -3.06 15.41
C GLY A 265 6.29 -1.89 14.59
N LEU A 266 5.50 -0.84 14.36
CA LEU A 266 5.91 0.34 13.61
C LEU A 266 6.73 1.26 14.53
N LYS A 267 8.04 1.05 14.57
CA LYS A 267 8.99 2.00 15.19
C LYS A 267 9.55 2.93 14.12
N PHE A 268 8.93 4.08 13.92
CA PHE A 268 9.49 5.13 13.07
C PHE A 268 10.57 5.88 13.85
N ARG A 269 11.83 5.84 13.38
CA ARG A 269 12.94 6.59 13.98
C ARG A 269 12.71 8.10 13.80
N GLU A 270 12.82 8.86 14.87
CA GLU A 270 12.90 10.33 14.79
C GLU A 270 14.36 10.78 14.68
N TYR A 271 14.61 11.80 13.85
CA TYR A 271 15.94 12.39 13.67
C TYR A 271 16.53 12.83 15.03
N ASP A 272 15.73 13.45 15.89
CA ASP A 272 16.18 13.93 17.20
C ASP A 272 16.56 12.80 18.17
N GLU A 273 15.89 11.63 18.08
CA GLU A 273 16.27 10.44 18.85
C GLU A 273 17.62 9.88 18.40
N ASP A 274 17.89 9.87 17.09
CA ASP A 274 19.18 9.42 16.56
C ASP A 274 20.32 10.33 16.99
N PHE A 275 20.13 11.66 17.00
CA PHE A 275 21.12 12.60 17.54
C PHE A 275 21.29 12.46 19.04
N ALA A 276 20.21 12.23 19.79
CA ALA A 276 20.29 11.97 21.23
C ALA A 276 21.08 10.68 21.52
N ILE A 277 20.81 9.59 20.78
CA ILE A 277 21.55 8.33 20.90
C ILE A 277 23.02 8.51 20.51
N MET A 278 23.30 9.19 19.39
CA MET A 278 24.67 9.49 18.97
C MET A 278 25.39 10.43 19.95
N ALA A 279 24.71 11.41 20.53
CA ALA A 279 25.28 12.29 21.56
C ALA A 279 25.59 11.53 22.85
N ILE A 280 24.73 10.61 23.28
CA ILE A 280 24.96 9.73 24.43
C ILE A 280 26.13 8.78 24.17
N GLN A 281 26.22 8.18 22.98
CA GLN A 281 27.33 7.31 22.59
C GLN A 281 28.66 8.08 22.52
N ASN A 282 28.64 9.29 21.95
CA ASN A 282 29.81 10.16 21.88
C ASN A 282 30.23 10.69 23.27
N GLY A 283 29.27 10.93 24.17
CA GLY A 283 29.54 11.28 25.57
C GLY A 283 30.15 10.13 26.38
N HIS A 284 29.65 8.90 26.20
CA HIS A 284 30.24 7.70 26.82
C HIS A 284 31.67 7.43 26.32
N ASN A 285 31.93 7.60 25.02
CA ASN A 285 33.27 7.41 24.45
C ASN A 285 34.27 8.47 24.95
N ARG A 286 33.84 9.71 25.21
CA ARG A 286 34.69 10.74 25.82
C ARG A 286 35.07 10.41 27.27
N HIS A 287 34.10 9.99 28.09
CA HIS A 287 34.36 9.59 29.47
C HIS A 287 35.25 8.34 29.58
N HIS A 288 35.22 7.45 28.59
CA HIS A 288 36.12 6.29 28.55
C HIS A 288 37.57 6.62 28.17
N HIS A 289 37.78 7.76 27.50
CA HIS A 289 39.11 8.26 27.14
C HIS A 289 39.75 9.01 28.31
N ASP A 290 39.02 9.93 28.95
CA ASP A 290 39.54 10.72 30.09
C ASP A 290 39.90 9.84 31.30
N ARG A 291 39.18 8.72 31.52
CA ARG A 291 39.45 7.81 32.65
C ARG A 291 40.69 6.93 32.46
N LYS A 292 41.24 6.85 31.25
CA LYS A 292 42.51 6.14 30.98
C LYS A 292 43.74 7.03 31.18
N ASP A 293 43.54 8.35 31.18
CA ASP A 293 44.63 9.33 31.28
C ASP A 293 44.87 9.83 32.72
N GLU A 294 44.00 9.46 33.67
CA GLU A 294 44.17 9.72 35.12
C GLU A 294 44.48 8.42 35.90
N ALA A 295 45.71 7.91 35.77
CA ALA A 295 46.28 6.95 36.72
C ALA A 295 47.43 7.62 37.48
N PRO A 296 47.42 7.71 38.83
CA PRO A 296 48.51 8.33 39.57
C PRO A 296 49.73 7.40 39.64
N ALA A 297 50.89 7.91 39.24
CA ALA A 297 52.20 7.32 39.51
C ALA A 297 52.62 7.53 40.98
N LEU A 298 53.17 6.49 41.61
CA LEU A 298 54.04 6.41 42.81
C LEU A 298 54.26 4.90 43.07
N GLY A 299 55.43 4.26 43.18
CA GLY A 299 56.81 4.65 43.46
C GLY A 299 57.35 3.74 44.59
N GLU A 300 58.24 2.78 44.26
CA GLU A 300 59.29 2.05 45.05
C GLU A 300 59.03 1.62 46.53
N GLY A 301 59.43 0.46 47.10
CA GLY A 301 60.23 -0.71 46.70
C GLY A 301 60.62 -1.57 47.94
N VAL A 302 61.14 -2.80 47.70
CA VAL A 302 62.14 -3.57 48.50
C VAL A 302 61.72 -4.67 49.53
N ARG A 303 62.06 -5.93 49.13
CA ARG A 303 62.61 -7.15 49.82
C ARG A 303 61.77 -8.16 50.66
N ALA A 304 61.59 -9.36 50.07
CA ALA A 304 62.04 -10.73 50.42
C ALA A 304 62.11 -11.27 51.88
N SER A 305 61.48 -12.43 52.16
CA SER A 305 62.11 -13.78 52.35
C SER A 305 61.24 -14.79 53.14
N GLU A 306 61.22 -16.08 52.69
CA GLU A 306 61.07 -17.38 53.41
C GLU A 306 59.83 -17.67 54.33
N ALA A 307 59.37 -18.90 54.63
CA ALA A 307 59.40 -20.29 54.12
C ALA A 307 58.53 -21.17 55.09
N ALA A 308 58.08 -22.36 54.63
CA ALA A 308 57.46 -23.50 55.37
C ALA A 308 56.02 -23.29 55.95
N ASP A 309 55.08 -24.25 56.02
CA ASP A 309 55.12 -25.72 56.12
C ASP A 309 53.74 -26.34 55.68
N ARG A 310 53.69 -27.66 55.36
CA ARG A 310 52.50 -28.46 54.94
C ARG A 310 51.79 -29.11 56.18
N PRO A 311 50.84 -30.12 56.17
CA PRO A 311 50.30 -30.97 55.07
C PRO A 311 48.85 -31.59 55.16
N VAL A 312 48.48 -32.38 54.10
CA VAL A 312 47.54 -33.57 53.95
C VAL A 312 46.00 -33.32 53.98
N ALA A 313 45.07 -33.92 53.19
CA ALA A 313 44.88 -35.20 52.43
C ALA A 313 44.14 -34.96 51.07
N GLY A 314 44.25 -35.71 49.96
CA GLY A 314 44.02 -37.15 49.67
C GLY A 314 42.56 -37.34 49.17
N ASP A 315 42.20 -37.69 47.91
CA ASP A 315 42.38 -38.95 47.14
C ASP A 315 41.82 -38.70 45.69
N GLY A 316 42.52 -38.94 44.57
CA GLY A 316 42.48 -40.14 43.68
C GLY A 316 41.31 -40.09 42.65
N THR A 317 41.36 -40.30 41.32
CA THR A 317 42.29 -40.85 40.29
C THR A 317 41.62 -40.60 38.89
N THR A 318 42.26 -39.98 37.87
CA THR A 318 42.85 -40.56 36.62
C THR A 318 42.03 -41.64 35.85
N SER A 319 41.95 -41.76 34.51
CA SER A 319 42.53 -41.09 33.34
C SER A 319 42.00 -41.73 32.01
N THR A 320 42.05 -40.95 30.91
CA THR A 320 42.51 -41.28 29.52
C THR A 320 41.85 -42.33 28.59
N HIS A 321 41.42 -41.81 27.42
CA HIS A 321 41.71 -42.22 26.02
C HIS A 321 41.91 -43.69 25.59
N HIS A 322 41.18 -44.11 24.53
CA HIS A 322 41.78 -44.71 23.34
C HIS A 322 40.83 -44.73 22.12
N ASP A 323 41.37 -44.33 20.95
CA ASP A 323 40.80 -44.50 19.61
C ASP A 323 40.80 -45.97 19.16
N THR A 324 39.87 -46.37 18.29
CA THR A 324 40.16 -47.02 16.97
C THR A 324 38.90 -47.37 16.16
N VAL A 325 39.09 -47.30 14.84
CA VAL A 325 38.19 -47.55 13.71
C VAL A 325 38.24 -49.03 13.29
N HIS A 326 37.12 -49.69 12.92
CA HIS A 326 36.97 -50.43 11.63
C HIS A 326 35.58 -51.08 11.38
N ASN A 327 35.06 -50.80 10.18
CA ASN A 327 34.39 -51.63 9.15
C ASN A 327 33.19 -52.57 9.37
N ASP A 328 32.25 -52.39 8.42
CA ASP A 328 31.49 -53.35 7.61
C ASP A 328 30.54 -54.36 8.25
N ALA A 329 29.24 -54.29 7.90
CA ALA A 329 28.65 -55.15 6.87
C ALA A 329 27.11 -54.98 6.75
N THR A 330 26.72 -54.72 5.50
CA THR A 330 25.48 -55.03 4.75
C THR A 330 24.44 -56.02 5.31
N HIS A 331 23.14 -55.66 5.16
CA HIS A 331 21.91 -56.36 4.65
C HIS A 331 21.70 -57.89 4.84
N PRO A 332 20.48 -58.48 4.65
CA PRO A 332 19.22 -58.00 4.02
C PRO A 332 17.99 -58.16 4.99
N ALA A 333 16.73 -57.83 4.67
CA ALA A 333 15.93 -57.96 3.44
C ALA A 333 14.83 -56.90 3.34
#